data_AF-A0A1G2WM64-F1
#
_entry.id   AF-A0A1G2WM64-F1
#
_cell.length_a   1.000
_cell.length_b   1.000
_cell.length_c   1.000
_cell.angle_alpha   90.00
_cell.angle_beta   90.00
_cell.angle_gamma   90.00
#
_symmetry.space_group_name_H-M   'P 1'
#
loop_
_entity.id
_entity.type
_entity.pdbx_description
1 polymer ?
#
loop_
_entity_poly.entity_id
_entity_poly.type
_entity_poly.pdbx_seq_one_letter_code
_entity_poly.pdbx_strand_id
1 'polypeptide(L)'
;MYTFAIYAFLPFGTVFWRYVLKHWGSGINYLGLFCVCVLGLYFLIYLIFQKHIRQFSVYIAFFVISAGCLVVLRYLCVAGAERFHLLLYGILSALIFWALKLDVKNKRIYLYTAIIGLALGTIDELIQGILPSRVFDVRDIFMNWLSIGMGVLFVIFVLRPDIYKQR
;
A
#
# COMPACT_ATOMS: atom_id res chain seq x y z
N MET A 1 -9.24 -8.48 10.26
CA MET A 1 -8.57 -7.69 11.33
C MET A 1 -7.89 -6.43 10.78
N TYR A 2 -7.01 -6.51 9.77
CA TYR A 2 -6.29 -5.34 9.25
C TYR A 2 -7.19 -4.23 8.67
N THR A 3 -8.15 -4.56 7.79
CA THR A 3 -9.10 -3.59 7.23
C THR A 3 -9.93 -2.89 8.30
N PHE A 4 -10.34 -3.63 9.34
CA PHE A 4 -11.06 -3.06 10.47
C PHE A 4 -10.21 -2.02 11.23
N ALA A 5 -8.90 -2.28 11.39
CA ALA A 5 -8.00 -1.32 12.02
C ALA A 5 -7.86 -0.02 11.21
N ILE A 6 -7.81 -0.11 9.87
CA ILE A 6 -7.83 1.07 8.99
C ILE A 6 -9.11 1.87 9.23
N TYR A 7 -10.28 1.23 9.13
CA TYR A 7 -11.57 1.91 9.24
C TYR A 7 -11.81 2.48 10.65
N ALA A 8 -11.40 1.78 11.69
CA ALA A 8 -11.49 2.26 13.07
C ALA A 8 -10.62 3.49 13.32
N PHE A 9 -9.54 3.68 12.57
CA PHE A 9 -8.63 4.82 12.70
C PHE A 9 -9.11 6.07 11.94
N LEU A 10 -10.01 5.93 10.95
CA LEU A 10 -10.47 7.04 10.09
C LEU A 10 -10.99 8.27 10.87
N PRO A 11 -11.85 8.12 11.90
CA PRO A 11 -12.37 9.28 12.64
C PRO A 11 -11.29 10.06 13.39
N PHE A 12 -10.20 9.37 13.76
CA PHE A 12 -9.11 9.92 14.55
C PHE A 12 -7.99 10.49 13.69
N GLY A 13 -7.89 10.11 12.41
CA GLY A 13 -6.77 10.42 11.54
C GLY A 13 -6.43 11.91 11.45
N THR A 14 -7.43 12.78 11.27
CA THR A 14 -7.18 14.24 11.16
C THR A 14 -6.81 14.90 12.48
N VAL A 15 -7.40 14.44 13.59
CA VAL A 15 -7.07 14.93 14.93
C VAL A 15 -5.65 14.50 15.29
N PHE A 16 -5.33 13.23 15.06
CA PHE A 16 -4.00 12.67 15.26
C PHE A 16 -2.95 13.41 14.42
N TRP A 17 -3.20 13.62 13.13
CA TRP A 17 -2.23 14.29 12.26
C TRP A 17 -1.98 15.74 12.67
N ARG A 18 -3.03 16.49 13.03
CA ARG A 18 -2.89 17.86 13.57
C ARG A 18 -2.10 17.88 14.86
N TYR A 19 -2.36 16.93 15.76
CA TYR A 19 -1.61 16.80 17.01
C TYR A 19 -0.12 16.56 16.74
N VAL A 20 0.22 15.63 15.85
CA VAL A 20 1.62 15.32 15.52
C VAL A 20 2.30 16.50 14.83
N LEU A 21 1.64 17.14 13.87
CA LEU A 21 2.16 18.35 13.20
C LEU A 21 2.46 19.47 14.20
N LYS A 22 1.61 19.66 15.20
CA LYS A 22 1.81 20.69 16.24
C LYS A 22 3.05 20.43 17.10
N HIS A 23 3.35 19.17 17.41
CA HIS A 23 4.45 18.83 18.30
C HIS A 23 5.78 18.60 17.58
N TRP A 24 5.74 18.03 16.37
CA TRP A 24 6.94 17.57 15.63
C TRP A 24 7.27 18.45 14.41
N GLY A 25 6.42 19.44 14.11
CA GLY A 25 6.63 20.37 13.00
C GLY A 25 6.41 19.76 11.62
N SER A 26 6.78 20.51 10.58
CA SER A 26 6.51 20.16 9.17
C SER A 26 7.32 18.96 8.66
N GLY A 27 8.41 18.60 9.33
CA GLY A 27 9.25 17.45 8.96
C GLY A 27 8.50 16.12 8.96
N ILE A 28 7.48 15.98 9.82
CA ILE A 28 6.65 14.76 9.88
C ILE A 28 5.95 14.45 8.56
N ASN A 29 5.71 15.46 7.71
CA ASN A 29 5.08 15.21 6.42
C ASN A 29 5.89 14.24 5.56
N TYR A 30 7.21 14.17 5.72
CA TYR A 30 8.07 13.24 4.98
C TYR A 30 8.18 11.86 5.60
N LEU A 31 7.51 11.60 6.73
CA LEU A 31 7.57 10.31 7.43
C LEU A 31 7.09 9.15 6.55
N GLY A 32 5.98 9.32 5.81
CA GLY A 32 5.50 8.29 4.88
C GLY A 32 6.50 7.94 3.79
N LEU A 33 7.20 8.95 3.24
CA LEU A 33 8.28 8.75 2.27
C LEU A 33 9.46 8.00 2.90
N PHE A 34 9.87 8.40 4.10
CA PHE A 34 10.92 7.73 4.85
C PHE A 34 10.57 6.24 5.08
N CYS A 35 9.35 5.92 5.52
CA CYS A 35 8.89 4.54 5.71
C CYS A 35 8.96 3.73 4.41
N VAL A 36 8.54 4.29 3.28
CA VAL A 36 8.61 3.61 1.98
C VAL A 36 10.07 3.34 1.56
N CYS A 37 10.98 4.30 1.76
CA CYS A 37 12.40 4.12 1.46
C CYS A 37 13.04 3.03 2.35
N VAL A 38 12.76 3.04 3.65
CA VAL A 38 13.28 2.05 4.60
C VAL A 38 12.77 0.65 4.26
N LEU A 39 11.48 0.50 3.98
CA LEU A 39 10.90 -0.79 3.59
C LEU A 39 11.43 -1.26 2.23
N GLY A 40 11.60 -0.35 1.27
CA GLY A 40 12.24 -0.65 0.00
C GLY A 40 13.67 -1.19 0.19
N LEU A 41 14.49 -0.51 0.99
CA LEU A 41 15.85 -0.95 1.29
C LEU A 41 15.86 -2.31 1.99
N TYR A 42 14.99 -2.51 2.98
CA TYR A 42 14.83 -3.78 3.67
C TYR A 42 14.48 -4.91 2.68
N PHE A 43 13.52 -4.69 1.78
CA PHE A 43 13.16 -5.67 0.76
C PHE A 43 14.30 -5.95 -0.22
N LEU A 44 15.08 -4.95 -0.62
CA LEU A 44 16.24 -5.14 -1.47
C LEU A 44 17.29 -6.02 -0.79
N ILE A 45 17.60 -5.73 0.48
CA ILE A 45 18.51 -6.55 1.30
C ILE A 45 17.96 -7.98 1.42
N TYR A 46 16.67 -8.14 1.72
CA TYR A 46 16.02 -9.45 1.79
C TYR A 46 16.14 -10.24 0.48
N LEU A 47 15.94 -9.61 -0.67
CA LEU A 47 16.04 -10.27 -1.98
C LEU A 47 17.46 -10.75 -2.31
N ILE A 48 18.47 -9.94 -1.96
CA ILE A 48 19.89 -10.22 -2.25
C ILE A 48 20.44 -11.27 -1.28
N PHE A 49 20.24 -11.06 0.02
CA PHE A 49 20.94 -11.80 1.06
C PHE A 49 20.16 -12.99 1.63
N GLN A 50 18.83 -12.93 1.67
CA GLN A 50 18.03 -14.03 2.22
C GLN A 50 17.44 -14.91 1.12
N LYS A 51 16.82 -14.29 0.11
CA LYS A 51 16.17 -15.03 -0.99
C LYS A 51 17.15 -15.44 -2.09
N HIS A 52 18.35 -14.85 -2.12
CA HIS A 52 19.41 -15.10 -3.12
C HIS A 52 18.90 -15.14 -4.56
N ILE A 53 17.99 -14.23 -4.92
CA ILE A 53 17.40 -14.20 -6.26
C ILE A 53 18.45 -13.75 -7.27
N ARG A 54 18.74 -14.58 -8.27
CA ARG A 54 19.67 -14.26 -9.37
C ARG A 54 18.99 -13.70 -10.62
N GLN A 55 17.66 -13.70 -10.65
CA GLN A 55 16.90 -13.24 -11.82
C GLN A 55 16.91 -11.71 -11.92
N PHE A 56 17.60 -11.17 -12.92
CA PHE A 56 17.72 -9.72 -13.13
C PHE A 56 16.36 -9.02 -13.31
N SER A 57 15.39 -9.70 -13.95
CA SER A 57 14.04 -9.15 -14.16
C SER A 57 13.30 -8.79 -12.86
N VAL A 58 13.61 -9.47 -11.75
CA VAL A 58 13.03 -9.17 -10.43
C VAL A 58 13.56 -7.83 -9.91
N TYR A 59 14.85 -7.56 -10.08
CA TYR A 59 15.46 -6.29 -9.67
C TYR A 59 14.97 -5.14 -10.54
N ILE A 60 14.86 -5.33 -11.87
CA ILE A 60 14.24 -4.32 -12.75
C ILE A 60 12.83 -3.99 -12.26
N ALA A 61 11.98 -5.01 -12.07
CA ALA A 61 10.61 -4.81 -11.61
C ALA A 61 10.57 -4.09 -10.25
N PHE A 62 11.44 -4.48 -9.31
CA PHE A 62 11.57 -3.84 -8.01
C PHE A 62 11.92 -2.35 -8.14
N PHE A 63 12.92 -1.99 -8.95
CA PHE A 63 13.32 -0.59 -9.14
C PHE A 63 12.24 0.22 -9.87
N VAL A 64 11.60 -0.35 -10.89
CA VAL A 64 10.51 0.31 -11.63
C VAL A 64 9.32 0.58 -10.70
N ILE A 65 8.90 -0.40 -9.91
CA ILE A 65 7.79 -0.23 -8.96
C ILE A 65 8.17 0.77 -7.86
N SER A 66 9.38 0.67 -7.31
CA SER A 66 9.86 1.60 -6.27
C SER A 66 9.95 3.04 -6.80
N ALA A 67 10.45 3.24 -8.02
CA ALA A 67 10.45 4.55 -8.67
C ALA A 67 9.03 5.07 -8.88
N GLY A 68 8.10 4.21 -9.33
CA GLY A 68 6.68 4.54 -9.44
C GLY A 68 6.08 5.00 -8.10
N CYS A 69 6.35 4.28 -7.01
CA CYS A 69 5.95 4.68 -5.67
C CYS A 69 6.48 6.07 -5.28
N LEU A 70 7.77 6.35 -5.55
CA LEU A 70 8.38 7.64 -5.26
C LEU A 70 7.76 8.78 -6.09
N VAL A 71 7.44 8.54 -7.35
CA VAL A 71 6.74 9.49 -8.22
C VAL A 71 5.34 9.79 -7.65
N VAL A 72 4.58 8.76 -7.28
CA VAL A 72 3.25 8.94 -6.66
C VAL A 72 3.35 9.75 -5.37
N LEU A 73 4.27 9.43 -4.48
CA LEU A 73 4.47 10.17 -3.23
C LEU A 73 4.87 11.63 -3.44
N ARG A 74 5.63 11.92 -4.51
CA ARG A 74 6.13 13.28 -4.78
C ARG A 74 5.10 14.17 -5.44
N TYR A 75 4.31 13.63 -6.37
CA TYR A 75 3.42 14.43 -7.23
C TYR A 75 1.95 14.32 -6.84
N LEU A 76 1.52 13.18 -6.29
CA LEU A 76 0.11 12.93 -5.96
C LEU A 76 -0.21 13.02 -4.47
N CYS A 77 0.77 13.13 -3.56
CA CYS A 77 0.51 13.39 -2.14
C CYS A 77 0.86 14.84 -1.77
N VAL A 78 -0.17 15.66 -1.53
CA VAL A 78 -0.02 17.04 -1.07
C VAL A 78 0.08 17.08 0.45
N ALA A 79 -0.79 16.37 1.17
CA ALA A 79 -0.69 16.25 2.61
C ALA A 79 0.29 15.13 3.02
N GLY A 80 1.01 15.34 4.12
CA GLY A 80 1.89 14.30 4.65
C GLY A 80 1.15 13.03 5.08
N ALA A 81 -0.10 13.17 5.55
CA ALA A 81 -0.96 12.04 5.90
C ALA A 81 -1.30 11.16 4.68
N GLU A 82 -1.50 11.75 3.50
CA GLU A 82 -1.83 11.02 2.26
C GLU A 82 -0.73 10.03 1.87
N ARG A 83 0.53 10.32 2.24
CA ARG A 83 1.68 9.44 1.93
C ARG A 83 1.58 8.06 2.60
N PHE A 84 0.79 7.94 3.66
CA PHE A 84 0.52 6.66 4.30
C PHE A 84 -0.47 5.79 3.53
N HIS A 85 -1.31 6.36 2.66
CA HIS A 85 -2.24 5.59 1.84
C HIS A 85 -1.46 4.61 0.96
N LEU A 86 -0.37 5.10 0.34
CA LEU A 86 0.49 4.26 -0.50
C LEU A 86 1.01 3.02 0.24
N LEU A 87 1.35 3.18 1.52
CA LEU A 87 1.86 2.09 2.34
C LEU A 87 0.74 1.15 2.81
N LEU A 88 -0.31 1.72 3.40
CA LEU A 88 -1.39 0.98 4.04
C LEU A 88 -2.13 0.09 3.04
N TYR A 89 -2.46 0.64 1.87
CA TYR A 89 -3.16 -0.07 0.81
C TYR A 89 -2.23 -1.01 0.03
N GLY A 90 -0.95 -0.67 -0.11
CA GLY A 90 0.06 -1.56 -0.69
C GLY A 90 0.18 -2.84 0.13
N ILE A 91 0.28 -2.71 1.46
CA ILE A 91 0.27 -3.84 2.41
C ILE A 91 -1.07 -4.58 2.38
N LEU A 92 -2.20 -3.85 2.35
CA LEU A 92 -3.54 -4.44 2.26
C LEU A 92 -3.65 -5.39 1.06
N SER A 93 -3.15 -4.98 -0.11
CA SER A 93 -3.18 -5.82 -1.31
C SER A 93 -2.41 -7.14 -1.13
N ALA A 94 -1.25 -7.11 -0.47
CA ALA A 94 -0.46 -8.31 -0.19
C ALA A 94 -1.19 -9.22 0.81
N LEU A 95 -1.82 -8.65 1.84
CA LEU A 95 -2.60 -9.41 2.81
C LEU A 95 -3.84 -10.07 2.17
N ILE A 96 -4.57 -9.35 1.32
CA ILE A 96 -5.69 -9.91 0.56
C ILE A 96 -5.20 -11.06 -0.33
N PHE A 97 -4.08 -10.88 -1.04
CA PHE A 97 -3.49 -11.92 -1.85
C PHE A 97 -3.19 -13.18 -1.03
N TRP A 98 -2.49 -13.05 0.10
CA TRP A 98 -2.13 -14.20 0.93
C TRP A 98 -3.33 -14.88 1.56
N ALA A 99 -4.37 -14.12 1.92
CA ALA A 99 -5.63 -14.67 2.39
C ALA A 99 -6.33 -15.49 1.29
N LEU A 100 -6.52 -14.90 0.10
CA LEU A 100 -7.14 -15.59 -1.03
C LEU A 100 -6.33 -16.78 -1.54
N LYS A 101 -5.00 -16.77 -1.32
CA LYS A 101 -4.11 -17.87 -1.72
C LYS A 101 -4.47 -19.16 -0.99
N LEU A 102 -5.14 -19.10 0.15
CA LEU A 102 -5.61 -20.28 0.88
C LEU A 102 -6.66 -21.06 0.08
N ASP A 103 -7.50 -20.38 -0.71
CA ASP A 103 -8.63 -20.99 -1.43
C ASP A 103 -8.44 -20.99 -2.96
N VAL A 104 -7.83 -19.95 -3.53
CA VAL A 104 -7.70 -19.76 -4.98
C VAL A 104 -6.31 -20.17 -5.47
N LYS A 105 -6.23 -21.25 -6.27
CA LYS A 105 -4.97 -21.84 -6.78
C LYS A 105 -4.66 -21.54 -8.24
N ASN A 106 -5.17 -20.44 -8.78
CA ASN A 106 -4.95 -20.05 -10.16
C ASN A 106 -4.61 -18.56 -10.26
N LYS A 107 -4.19 -18.12 -11.46
CA LYS A 107 -3.79 -16.72 -11.71
C LYS A 107 -4.92 -15.69 -11.50
N ARG A 108 -6.19 -16.11 -11.38
CA ARG A 108 -7.31 -15.21 -11.10
C ARG A 108 -7.22 -14.60 -9.70
N ILE A 109 -6.42 -15.19 -8.80
CA ILE A 109 -6.14 -14.62 -7.48
C ILE A 109 -5.68 -13.17 -7.55
N TYR A 110 -4.87 -12.79 -8.55
CA TYR A 110 -4.39 -11.42 -8.71
C TYR A 110 -5.54 -10.47 -9.08
N LEU A 111 -6.44 -10.92 -9.96
CA LEU A 111 -7.63 -10.16 -10.34
C LEU A 111 -8.58 -9.99 -9.15
N TYR A 112 -8.84 -11.06 -8.40
CA TYR A 112 -9.67 -10.99 -7.19
C TYR A 112 -9.05 -10.10 -6.12
N THR A 113 -7.73 -10.18 -5.94
CA THR A 113 -6.99 -9.29 -5.02
C THR A 113 -7.18 -7.83 -5.42
N ALA A 114 -7.04 -7.52 -6.71
CA ALA A 114 -7.26 -6.17 -7.22
C ALA A 114 -8.71 -5.72 -7.00
N ILE A 115 -9.71 -6.50 -7.42
CA ILE A 115 -11.12 -6.13 -7.29
C ILE A 115 -11.51 -5.87 -5.83
N ILE A 116 -11.14 -6.78 -4.91
CA ILE A 116 -11.43 -6.61 -3.48
C ILE A 116 -10.68 -5.40 -2.93
N GLY A 117 -9.40 -5.24 -3.27
CA GLY A 117 -8.60 -4.10 -2.83
C GLY A 117 -9.16 -2.75 -3.28
N LEU A 118 -9.56 -2.65 -4.55
CA LEU A 118 -10.19 -1.46 -5.12
C LEU A 118 -11.53 -1.16 -4.43
N ALA A 119 -12.37 -2.18 -4.22
CA ALA A 119 -13.63 -2.03 -3.51
C ALA A 119 -13.43 -1.53 -2.08
N LEU A 120 -12.47 -2.09 -1.34
CA LEU A 120 -12.16 -1.66 0.03
C LEU A 120 -11.60 -0.22 0.07
N GLY A 121 -10.77 0.16 -0.90
CA GLY A 121 -10.26 1.53 -1.03
C GLY A 121 -11.35 2.56 -1.37
N THR A 122 -12.38 2.15 -2.12
CA THR A 122 -13.56 2.99 -2.38
C THR A 122 -14.47 3.08 -1.15
N ILE A 123 -14.71 1.95 -0.46
CA ILE A 123 -15.53 1.92 0.76
C ILE A 123 -14.90 2.81 1.84
N ASP A 124 -13.57 2.82 1.94
CA ASP A 124 -12.86 3.72 2.86
C ASP A 124 -13.27 5.18 2.66
N GLU A 125 -13.23 5.65 1.41
CA GLU A 125 -13.58 7.04 1.10
C GLU A 125 -15.08 7.32 1.29
N LEU A 126 -15.94 6.34 0.98
CA LEU A 126 -17.37 6.45 1.26
C LEU A 126 -17.65 6.60 2.76
N ILE A 127 -16.93 5.86 3.61
CA ILE A 127 -17.00 6.01 5.07
C ILE A 127 -16.49 7.39 5.48
N GLN A 128 -15.36 7.83 4.92
CA GLN A 128 -14.82 9.17 5.19
C GLN A 128 -15.80 10.29 4.79
N GLY A 129 -16.54 10.15 3.70
CA GLY A 129 -17.55 11.11 3.26
C GLY A 129 -18.75 11.25 4.21
N ILE A 130 -18.98 10.27 5.09
CA ILE A 130 -20.01 10.32 6.14
C ILE A 130 -19.45 10.98 7.42
N LEU A 131 -18.13 10.96 7.61
CA LEU A 131 -17.50 11.50 8.81
C LEU A 131 -17.46 13.03 8.77
N PRO A 132 -18.00 13.74 9.78
CA PRO A 132 -18.08 15.21 9.77
C PRO A 132 -16.70 15.89 9.82
N SER A 133 -15.66 15.15 10.24
CA SER A 133 -14.28 15.63 10.35
C SER A 133 -13.46 15.44 9.06
N ARG A 134 -14.04 14.90 7.99
CA ARG A 134 -13.39 14.61 6.70
C ARG A 134 -14.26 15.12 5.56
N VAL A 135 -13.62 15.34 4.41
CA VAL A 135 -14.29 15.71 3.16
C VAL A 135 -14.03 14.58 2.18
N PHE A 136 -15.10 14.13 1.51
CA PHE A 136 -14.99 13.16 0.44
C PHE A 136 -14.13 13.72 -0.71
N ASP A 137 -13.07 13.02 -1.08
CA ASP A 137 -12.18 13.36 -2.20
C ASP A 137 -11.97 12.16 -3.13
N VAL A 138 -12.37 12.32 -4.39
CA VAL A 138 -12.17 11.32 -5.46
C VAL A 138 -10.68 11.03 -5.67
N ARG A 139 -9.80 11.99 -5.38
CA ARG A 139 -8.35 11.80 -5.42
C ARG A 139 -7.90 10.71 -4.44
N ASP A 140 -8.49 10.63 -3.26
CA ASP A 140 -8.12 9.65 -2.24
C ASP A 140 -8.51 8.24 -2.69
N ILE A 141 -9.65 8.08 -3.38
CA ILE A 141 -10.02 6.82 -4.06
C ILE A 141 -8.94 6.43 -5.07
N PHE A 142 -8.54 7.36 -5.93
CA PHE A 142 -7.52 7.10 -6.94
C PHE A 142 -6.17 6.73 -6.32
N MET A 143 -5.79 7.36 -5.21
CA MET A 143 -4.58 7.05 -4.46
C MET A 143 -4.63 5.66 -3.84
N ASN A 144 -5.76 5.29 -3.23
CA ASN A 144 -5.98 3.96 -2.68
C ASN A 144 -5.86 2.91 -3.80
N TRP A 145 -6.46 3.18 -4.96
CA TRP A 145 -6.42 2.29 -6.13
C TRP A 145 -5.02 2.13 -6.71
N LEU A 146 -4.28 3.23 -6.87
CA LEU A 146 -2.88 3.19 -7.30
C LEU A 146 -2.03 2.37 -6.34
N SER A 147 -2.24 2.54 -5.03
CA SER A 147 -1.53 1.79 -4.00
C SER A 147 -1.81 0.30 -4.06
N ILE A 148 -3.09 -0.10 -4.19
CA ILE A 148 -3.48 -1.50 -4.41
C ILE A 148 -2.82 -2.03 -5.69
N GLY A 149 -2.87 -1.28 -6.79
CA GLY A 149 -2.26 -1.68 -8.06
C GLY A 149 -0.76 -1.91 -7.95
N MET A 150 -0.03 -0.98 -7.33
CA MET A 150 1.41 -1.11 -7.09
C MET A 150 1.73 -2.31 -6.20
N GLY A 151 0.95 -2.54 -5.15
CA GLY A 151 1.13 -3.69 -4.27
C GLY A 151 0.86 -5.02 -4.99
N VAL A 152 -0.18 -5.12 -5.82
CA VAL A 152 -0.45 -6.31 -6.65
C VAL A 152 0.69 -6.54 -7.65
N LEU A 153 1.17 -5.50 -8.33
CA LEU A 153 2.32 -5.60 -9.24
C LEU A 153 3.57 -6.07 -8.50
N PHE A 154 3.79 -5.59 -7.27
CA PHE A 154 4.90 -6.03 -6.43
C PHE A 154 4.80 -7.52 -6.09
N VAL A 155 3.61 -8.00 -5.72
CA VAL A 155 3.38 -9.43 -5.47
C VAL A 155 3.67 -10.26 -6.73
N ILE A 156 3.15 -9.84 -7.89
CA ILE A 156 3.30 -10.56 -9.18
C ILE A 156 4.76 -10.63 -9.61
N PHE A 157 5.44 -9.48 -9.67
CA PHE A 157 6.73 -9.38 -10.36
C PHE A 157 7.94 -9.52 -9.43
N VAL A 158 7.80 -9.16 -8.14
CA VAL A 158 8.89 -9.18 -7.17
C VAL A 158 8.80 -10.39 -6.24
N LEU A 159 7.69 -10.56 -5.54
CA LEU A 159 7.55 -11.67 -4.59
C LEU A 159 7.45 -13.02 -5.29
N ARG A 160 6.76 -13.08 -6.45
CA ARG A 160 6.55 -14.29 -7.26
C ARG A 160 6.21 -15.53 -6.42
N PRO A 161 5.14 -15.46 -5.60
CA PRO A 161 4.76 -16.58 -4.75
C PRO A 161 4.27 -17.77 -5.58
N ASP A 162 4.62 -18.99 -5.17
CA ASP A 162 4.13 -20.22 -5.81
C ASP A 162 2.62 -20.37 -5.57
N ILE A 163 1.80 -20.19 -6.59
CA ILE A 163 0.32 -20.24 -6.49
C ILE A 163 -0.18 -21.70 -6.41
N TYR A 164 0.54 -22.63 -7.03
CA TYR A 164 0.11 -24.01 -7.24
C TYR A 164 0.58 -24.98 -6.15
N LYS A 165 1.54 -24.58 -5.32
CA LYS A 165 1.99 -25.41 -4.19
C LYS A 165 1.14 -25.12 -2.96
N GLN A 166 0.51 -26.16 -2.44
CA GLN A 166 0.31 -26.28 -0.99
C GLN A 166 1.11 -27.48 -0.47
N ARG A 167 1.58 -27.33 0.77
CA ARG A 167 2.12 -28.41 1.59
C ARG A 167 1.12 -29.55 1.70
#